data_AF-A0A8C5J5V6-F1
#
_entry.id   AF-A0A8C5J5V6-F1
#
_cell.length_a   1.000
_cell.length_b   1.000
_cell.length_c   1.000
_cell.angle_alpha   90.00
_cell.angle_beta   90.00
_cell.angle_gamma   90.00
#
_symmetry.space_group_name_H-M   'P 1'
#
loop_
_entity.id
_entity.type
_entity.pdbx_description
1 polymer ?
#
loop_
_entity_poly.entity_id
_entity_poly.type
_entity_poly.pdbx_seq_one_letter_code
_entity_poly.pdbx_strand_id
1 'polypeptide(L)'
;MWQIFVETAQTKREAPLWCSCCVCGIPGPGPAPPAGEGAAGGAARPALLPGRGLPGRPRRRHLPARRPRCLPAPVGRTAPAPGRLWRARPLGRPHSAFRAGPRRAMPCGQPDSGAAAARYVLGVDVGSTVVKCHVYDRSAAVRGFSHRKVSAGGLRGAPRSGAGPSAAGLHMRQIAGLGISTQRGTFITWHKRTGKPFHNFISWQDLRSAELVNSWNNSLLLKVVHVIFTVLHFLTGNDRFLAPSFLTFSTHQASMKLSWVFKNIHEVKAARKNNCCFGTVDTWLLYRLTKGSVYATDYSNASSTGIFEPFTKCWNPTLCNLLSIPVSIYPPVRDTSFNFGSTDSEIFGVPIPIMAVVADQQSAMFGECCFHPGDVKLTMGTGGFWNVNTGEHLFAARGSLYPLIGWKIGEEVVYLTEGSISDVGTAIKWALDIELFTNVDETAEMAQSTADSQGVCFIPGLQVSGDDPYLCASFMGLKPSTNRNHLVRAILESIAFRNKLLYDIIVRKVHIPLRTIRADGGVSNNSFVMQMTSDLINKKIEKPANTEMSSLGAAFLAGLASGFWTDKKQLKKLRQVEAVFEPQKDSEEYRPAMDAWLQAMKHSPHR
;
A
#
# COMPACT_ATOMS: atom_id res chain seq x y z
N MET A 1 -23.25 4.03 -5.47
CA MET A 1 -21.80 4.12 -5.15
C MET A 1 -21.36 5.52 -4.75
N TRP A 2 -21.27 6.49 -5.66
CA TRP A 2 -20.74 7.81 -5.33
C TRP A 2 -21.55 8.57 -4.25
N GLN A 3 -22.89 8.63 -4.37
CA GLN A 3 -23.79 9.24 -3.37
C GLN A 3 -23.53 8.69 -1.96
N ILE A 4 -23.44 7.36 -1.84
CA ILE A 4 -23.13 6.65 -0.60
C ILE A 4 -21.86 7.20 0.06
N PHE A 5 -20.79 7.44 -0.70
CA PHE A 5 -19.53 7.99 -0.16
C PHE A 5 -19.68 9.45 0.31
N VAL A 6 -20.46 10.26 -0.41
CA VAL A 6 -20.62 11.71 -0.15
C VAL A 6 -21.57 12.01 0.99
N GLU A 7 -22.73 11.36 1.05
CA GLU A 7 -23.68 11.48 2.17
C GLU A 7 -22.97 11.18 3.49
N THR A 8 -22.06 10.20 3.46
CA THR A 8 -21.23 9.75 4.58
C THR A 8 -20.12 10.75 4.95
N ALA A 9 -19.67 11.58 4.01
CA ALA A 9 -18.69 12.64 4.24
C ALA A 9 -19.33 13.99 4.64
N GLN A 10 -20.65 14.12 4.49
CA GLN A 10 -21.41 15.33 4.84
C GLN A 10 -22.11 15.25 6.21
N THR A 11 -22.14 14.07 6.85
CA THR A 11 -22.97 13.81 8.05
C THR A 11 -22.63 14.60 9.30
N LYS A 12 -21.45 15.24 9.40
CA LYS A 12 -21.14 16.28 10.39
C LYS A 12 -20.21 17.34 9.80
N ARG A 13 -20.57 18.62 9.94
CA ARG A 13 -19.61 19.74 9.91
C ARG A 13 -18.92 19.82 11.27
N GLU A 14 -17.96 18.94 11.51
CA GLU A 14 -16.93 19.24 12.52
C GLU A 14 -15.98 20.29 11.91
N ALA A 15 -15.66 21.33 12.68
CA ALA A 15 -14.72 22.34 12.24
C ALA A 15 -13.36 21.67 11.94
N PRO A 16 -12.62 22.11 10.90
CA PRO A 16 -11.30 21.56 10.65
C PRO A 16 -10.39 21.95 11.82
N LEU A 17 -10.10 20.96 12.68
CA LEU A 17 -9.02 21.03 13.67
C LEU A 17 -7.69 21.03 12.90
N TRP A 18 -7.37 22.18 12.32
CA TRP A 18 -6.00 22.50 11.96
C TRP A 18 -5.17 22.47 13.24
N CYS A 19 -4.14 21.62 13.23
CA CYS A 19 -3.19 21.56 14.33
C CYS A 19 -2.37 22.85 14.30
N SER A 20 -2.75 23.83 15.13
CA SER A 20 -1.91 25.00 15.41
C SER A 20 -0.68 24.57 16.18
N CYS A 21 0.36 24.14 15.44
CA CYS A 21 1.71 24.18 15.97
C CYS A 21 2.09 25.66 16.13
N CYS A 22 1.89 26.19 17.34
CA CYS A 22 2.35 27.51 17.72
C CYS A 22 3.88 27.60 17.55
N VAL A 23 4.32 28.24 16.47
CA VAL A 23 5.65 28.85 16.44
C VAL A 23 5.60 30.09 17.34
N CYS A 24 6.60 30.24 18.20
CA CYS A 24 6.64 31.26 19.25
C CYS A 24 6.40 32.67 18.70
N GLY A 25 5.51 33.42 19.35
CA GLY A 25 5.34 34.84 19.07
C GLY A 25 6.51 35.67 19.59
N ILE A 26 7.13 36.44 18.71
CA ILE A 26 7.87 37.66 19.04
C ILE A 26 7.27 38.77 18.15
N PRO A 27 6.83 39.91 18.70
CA PRO A 27 6.13 40.93 17.91
C PRO A 27 7.09 41.63 16.94
N GLY A 28 6.72 41.68 15.66
CA GLY A 28 7.39 42.52 14.67
C GLY A 28 7.06 44.01 14.89
N PRO A 29 8.01 44.94 14.66
CA PRO A 29 7.74 46.36 14.76
C PRO A 29 6.85 46.85 13.59
N GLY A 30 6.05 47.89 13.86
CA GLY A 30 5.14 48.49 12.88
C GLY A 30 5.85 49.29 11.77
N PRO A 31 5.10 49.72 10.74
CA PRO A 31 5.66 50.39 9.56
C PRO A 31 6.06 51.84 9.86
N ALA A 32 7.17 52.28 9.27
CA ALA A 32 7.62 53.67 9.29
C ALA A 32 7.43 54.33 7.89
N PRO A 33 6.88 55.54 7.79
CA PRO A 33 6.83 56.36 6.57
C PRO A 33 8.06 57.34 6.56
N PRO A 34 8.21 58.31 5.63
CA PRO A 34 9.34 58.25 4.70
C PRO A 34 10.36 59.40 4.81
N ALA A 35 11.49 59.20 4.11
CA ALA A 35 12.44 60.18 3.55
C ALA A 35 12.74 61.51 4.30
N GLY A 36 14.01 61.69 4.68
CA GLY A 36 14.61 62.97 5.08
C GLY A 36 16.12 62.98 4.77
N GLU A 37 16.63 64.13 4.34
CA GLU A 37 17.98 64.31 3.76
C GLU A 37 19.09 64.53 4.81
N GLY A 38 20.34 64.47 4.32
CA GLY A 38 21.53 65.06 4.96
C GLY A 38 22.37 64.10 5.81
N ALA A 39 23.69 64.17 5.83
CA ALA A 39 24.74 64.78 5.01
C ALA A 39 26.07 64.48 5.75
N ALA A 40 27.16 64.36 4.99
CA ALA A 40 28.55 64.60 5.41
C ALA A 40 29.17 63.85 6.62
N GLY A 41 30.37 63.29 6.38
CA GLY A 41 31.51 63.53 7.28
C GLY A 41 32.31 62.30 7.74
N GLY A 42 33.64 62.44 7.70
CA GLY A 42 34.54 61.70 8.60
C GLY A 42 35.36 60.56 7.98
N ALA A 43 36.48 60.89 7.35
CA ALA A 43 37.53 59.92 7.04
C ALA A 43 38.42 59.64 8.26
N ALA A 44 38.83 58.39 8.48
CA ALA A 44 40.09 58.05 9.19
C ALA A 44 40.56 56.61 8.94
N ARG A 45 41.86 56.48 8.66
CA ARG A 45 42.75 55.30 8.68
C ARG A 45 44.04 55.79 9.39
N PRO A 46 45.04 54.96 9.80
CA PRO A 46 45.13 53.48 9.90
C PRO A 46 45.81 53.02 11.25
N ALA A 47 46.42 51.81 11.25
CA ALA A 47 47.46 51.29 12.21
C ALA A 47 47.00 50.82 13.62
N LEU A 48 47.63 49.86 14.34
CA LEU A 48 48.89 49.09 14.20
C LEU A 48 48.82 47.66 14.88
N LEU A 49 49.88 46.86 14.64
CA LEU A 49 50.25 45.45 14.98
C LEU A 49 50.49 45.11 16.51
N PRO A 50 51.06 43.94 16.95
CA PRO A 50 50.91 42.48 16.60
C PRO A 50 50.99 41.43 17.78
N GLY A 51 50.88 40.12 17.44
CA GLY A 51 51.48 38.96 18.17
C GLY A 51 50.53 38.17 19.10
N ARG A 52 50.65 36.86 19.38
CA ARG A 52 51.56 35.71 19.05
C ARG A 52 50.68 34.42 18.99
N GLY A 53 51.07 33.18 18.63
CA GLY A 53 52.36 32.51 18.32
C GLY A 53 52.15 31.06 17.79
N LEU A 54 53.05 30.11 18.10
CA LEU A 54 53.12 28.68 17.67
C LEU A 54 53.73 27.81 18.82
N PRO A 55 53.78 26.42 18.87
CA PRO A 55 54.21 25.50 17.78
C PRO A 55 53.77 23.99 17.71
N GLY A 56 53.72 23.43 16.49
CA GLY A 56 54.46 22.25 15.96
C GLY A 56 54.52 20.82 16.58
N ARG A 57 53.88 19.84 15.88
CA ARG A 57 54.38 18.48 15.43
C ARG A 57 54.66 17.36 16.50
N PRO A 58 54.77 16.03 16.16
CA PRO A 58 55.31 15.40 14.93
C PRO A 58 54.63 14.11 14.34
N ARG A 59 55.29 13.47 13.35
CA ARG A 59 54.93 12.21 12.62
C ARG A 59 55.84 11.01 13.01
N ARG A 60 55.37 9.75 12.83
CA ARG A 60 56.04 8.47 12.38
C ARG A 60 55.19 7.26 12.89
N ARG A 61 55.21 5.98 12.39
CA ARG A 61 55.89 5.22 11.30
C ARG A 61 55.05 3.95 10.93
N HIS A 62 55.49 3.11 9.97
CA HIS A 62 54.78 1.95 9.35
C HIS A 62 54.97 0.55 9.99
N LEU A 63 54.18 -0.43 9.48
CA LEU A 63 54.34 -1.92 9.39
C LEU A 63 53.60 -2.79 10.44
N PRO A 64 53.26 -4.08 10.16
CA PRO A 64 52.41 -4.57 9.04
C PRO A 64 51.36 -5.64 9.47
N ALA A 65 50.65 -6.23 8.50
CA ALA A 65 49.48 -7.10 8.69
C ALA A 65 49.73 -8.56 9.17
N ARG A 66 48.67 -9.23 9.66
CA ARG A 66 48.58 -10.69 9.85
C ARG A 66 47.27 -11.27 9.26
N ARG A 67 47.37 -12.45 8.62
CA ARG A 67 46.24 -13.29 8.15
C ARG A 67 45.76 -14.26 9.24
N PRO A 68 44.56 -14.84 9.09
CA PRO A 68 44.45 -16.30 8.94
C PRO A 68 43.61 -16.68 7.70
N ARG A 69 44.07 -17.54 6.78
CA ARG A 69 44.14 -19.02 6.78
C ARG A 69 42.79 -19.72 6.59
N CYS A 70 42.77 -20.69 5.66
CA CYS A 70 41.60 -21.43 5.19
C CYS A 70 41.31 -22.69 6.05
N LEU A 71 40.04 -23.13 5.98
CA LEU A 71 39.50 -24.51 5.95
C LEU A 71 40.42 -25.70 6.32
N PRO A 72 39.89 -26.71 7.06
CA PRO A 72 39.07 -27.74 6.37
C PRO A 72 37.86 -28.31 7.14
N ALA A 73 36.94 -28.91 6.37
CA ALA A 73 36.04 -29.99 6.79
C ALA A 73 36.62 -31.35 6.28
N PRO A 74 36.00 -32.54 6.46
CA PRO A 74 34.78 -32.89 7.20
C PRO A 74 34.94 -34.10 8.15
N VAL A 75 33.94 -34.36 9.00
CA VAL A 75 33.64 -35.72 9.50
C VAL A 75 32.12 -35.90 9.53
N GLY A 76 31.61 -36.86 8.76
CA GLY A 76 30.20 -37.24 8.82
C GLY A 76 29.96 -38.41 9.78
N ARG A 77 28.73 -38.55 10.28
CA ARG A 77 28.16 -39.85 10.66
C ARG A 77 26.63 -39.80 10.82
N THR A 78 25.98 -40.63 10.00
CA THR A 78 24.87 -41.54 10.33
C THR A 78 23.53 -40.98 10.82
N ALA A 79 22.51 -41.19 9.98
CA ALA A 79 21.12 -41.35 10.43
C ALA A 79 20.96 -42.64 11.27
N PRO A 80 19.89 -42.69 12.08
CA PRO A 80 19.12 -43.93 12.18
C PRO A 80 17.61 -43.69 11.94
N ALA A 81 17.00 -44.63 11.21
CA ALA A 81 15.56 -44.87 11.20
C ALA A 81 15.25 -46.14 12.05
N PRO A 82 14.00 -46.64 12.12
CA PRO A 82 12.95 -46.12 12.99
C PRO A 82 12.53 -47.12 14.10
N GLY A 83 12.15 -46.60 15.27
CA GLY A 83 11.87 -47.38 16.49
C GLY A 83 10.40 -47.44 16.94
N ARG A 84 9.68 -48.45 16.43
CA ARG A 84 8.49 -49.17 16.97
C ARG A 84 7.64 -48.57 18.12
N LEU A 85 6.33 -48.49 17.82
CA LEU A 85 5.18 -49.02 18.59
C LEU A 85 5.07 -48.72 20.10
N TRP A 86 4.03 -47.95 20.46
CA TRP A 86 3.14 -48.30 21.57
C TRP A 86 1.67 -48.15 21.16
N ARG A 87 0.87 -49.20 21.39
CA ARG A 87 -0.60 -49.15 21.32
C ARG A 87 -1.15 -48.87 22.72
N ALA A 88 -2.06 -47.92 22.83
CA ALA A 88 -3.02 -47.86 23.94
C ALA A 88 -4.43 -47.67 23.35
N ARG A 89 -5.40 -48.43 23.85
CA ARG A 89 -6.83 -48.34 23.45
C ARG A 89 -7.63 -47.51 24.48
N PRO A 90 -8.82 -47.00 24.13
CA PRO A 90 -9.38 -45.80 24.75
C PRO A 90 -10.37 -46.07 25.90
N LEU A 91 -10.61 -45.04 26.71
CA LEU A 91 -11.72 -44.94 27.67
C LEU A 91 -12.34 -43.53 27.62
N GLY A 92 -13.67 -43.45 27.82
CA GLY A 92 -14.40 -42.19 28.06
C GLY A 92 -15.11 -41.58 26.84
N ARG A 93 -16.44 -41.64 26.80
CA ARG A 93 -17.30 -40.94 25.82
C ARG A 93 -17.66 -39.52 26.30
N PRO A 94 -17.81 -38.53 25.41
CA PRO A 94 -18.41 -37.23 25.75
C PRO A 94 -19.95 -37.26 25.69
N HIS A 95 -20.60 -36.33 26.41
CA HIS A 95 -22.06 -36.20 26.45
C HIS A 95 -22.63 -35.38 25.27
N SER A 96 -23.76 -35.87 24.74
CA SER A 96 -24.83 -35.14 24.03
C SER A 96 -24.45 -34.05 23.00
N ALA A 97 -24.36 -34.44 21.73
CA ALA A 97 -24.59 -33.54 20.60
C ALA A 97 -26.05 -33.63 20.12
N PHE A 98 -26.71 -32.49 19.90
CA PHE A 98 -28.04 -32.44 19.29
C PHE A 98 -27.99 -32.91 17.83
N ARG A 99 -28.75 -33.96 17.48
CA ARG A 99 -28.96 -34.38 16.09
C ARG A 99 -29.97 -33.46 15.41
N ALA A 100 -29.51 -32.62 14.48
CA ALA A 100 -30.35 -32.10 13.41
C ALA A 100 -30.23 -33.03 12.19
N GLY A 101 -31.36 -33.54 11.68
CA GLY A 101 -31.38 -34.42 10.51
C GLY A 101 -31.08 -33.69 9.20
N PRO A 102 -30.76 -34.41 8.11
CA PRO A 102 -30.44 -33.81 6.83
C PRO A 102 -31.70 -33.19 6.21
N ARG A 103 -31.76 -31.84 6.16
CA ARG A 103 -32.74 -31.16 5.31
C ARG A 103 -32.35 -31.37 3.85
N ARG A 104 -33.24 -32.01 3.08
CA ARG A 104 -33.15 -32.09 1.62
C ARG A 104 -32.91 -30.69 1.05
N ALA A 105 -31.94 -30.56 0.15
CA ALA A 105 -31.82 -29.37 -0.68
C ALA A 105 -33.08 -29.26 -1.56
N MET A 106 -33.73 -28.10 -1.51
CA MET A 106 -34.75 -27.74 -2.50
C MET A 106 -34.02 -27.50 -3.83
N PRO A 107 -34.51 -28.03 -4.97
CA PRO A 107 -33.97 -27.65 -6.27
C PRO A 107 -34.15 -26.14 -6.46
N CYS A 108 -33.11 -25.44 -6.93
CA CYS A 108 -33.30 -24.11 -7.48
C CYS A 108 -34.30 -24.21 -8.64
N GLY A 109 -35.30 -23.31 -8.66
CA GLY A 109 -36.21 -23.20 -9.78
C GLY A 109 -35.45 -22.96 -11.09
N GLN A 110 -36.01 -23.46 -12.19
CA GLN A 110 -35.48 -23.17 -13.53
C GLN A 110 -35.43 -21.64 -13.74
N PRO A 111 -34.40 -21.11 -14.41
CA PRO A 111 -34.35 -19.69 -14.73
C PRO A 111 -35.46 -19.35 -15.73
N ASP A 112 -36.20 -18.27 -15.47
CA ASP A 112 -37.21 -17.73 -16.38
C ASP A 112 -36.63 -17.57 -17.80
N SER A 113 -37.32 -18.15 -18.79
CA SER A 113 -36.90 -18.20 -20.20
C SER A 113 -37.00 -16.86 -20.95
N GLY A 114 -36.92 -15.74 -20.22
CA GLY A 114 -36.90 -14.36 -20.73
C GLY A 114 -35.75 -13.51 -20.17
N ALA A 115 -34.90 -14.04 -19.28
CA ALA A 115 -33.73 -13.32 -18.80
C ALA A 115 -32.67 -13.19 -19.91
N ALA A 116 -32.41 -11.96 -20.36
CA ALA A 116 -31.36 -11.69 -21.34
C ALA A 116 -30.00 -12.19 -20.81
N ALA A 117 -29.39 -13.16 -21.52
CA ALA A 117 -28.15 -13.81 -21.11
C ALA A 117 -27.08 -12.78 -20.70
N ALA A 118 -26.48 -12.95 -19.52
CA ALA A 118 -25.56 -11.97 -18.96
C ALA A 118 -24.35 -11.75 -19.88
N ARG A 119 -24.13 -10.49 -20.28
CA ARG A 119 -23.16 -10.08 -21.31
C ARG A 119 -21.93 -9.37 -20.75
N TYR A 120 -22.01 -8.86 -19.53
CA TYR A 120 -20.97 -8.01 -18.95
C TYR A 120 -20.74 -8.29 -17.46
N VAL A 121 -19.58 -7.86 -16.96
CA VAL A 121 -19.26 -7.77 -15.52
C VAL A 121 -18.91 -6.33 -15.18
N LEU A 122 -19.32 -5.88 -14.00
CA LEU A 122 -19.08 -4.52 -13.50
C LEU A 122 -17.89 -4.53 -12.53
N GLY A 123 -16.82 -3.81 -12.87
CA GLY A 123 -15.70 -3.55 -11.97
C GLY A 123 -15.77 -2.12 -11.42
N VAL A 124 -15.76 -1.97 -10.10
CA VAL A 124 -15.70 -0.66 -9.43
C VAL A 124 -14.40 -0.55 -8.64
N ASP A 125 -13.70 0.57 -8.76
CA ASP A 125 -12.48 0.87 -8.02
C ASP A 125 -12.67 2.18 -7.22
N VAL A 126 -12.60 2.08 -5.90
CA VAL A 126 -12.85 3.18 -4.95
C VAL A 126 -11.52 3.64 -4.35
N GLY A 127 -10.73 4.30 -5.20
CA GLY A 127 -9.46 4.92 -4.82
C GLY A 127 -9.62 6.18 -3.97
N SER A 128 -8.49 6.70 -3.48
CA SER A 128 -8.44 7.83 -2.54
C SER A 128 -8.91 9.17 -3.14
N THR A 129 -8.70 9.36 -4.45
CA THR A 129 -8.95 10.64 -5.16
C THR A 129 -9.96 10.52 -6.29
N VAL A 130 -10.27 9.29 -6.73
CA VAL A 130 -11.17 9.01 -7.86
C VAL A 130 -11.93 7.72 -7.56
N VAL A 131 -13.25 7.74 -7.78
CA VAL A 131 -14.06 6.53 -7.93
C VAL A 131 -14.19 6.23 -9.41
N LYS A 132 -13.84 5.00 -9.80
CA LYS A 132 -13.88 4.52 -11.19
C LYS A 132 -14.84 3.34 -11.29
N CYS A 133 -15.48 3.23 -12.46
CA CYS A 133 -16.44 2.18 -12.76
C CYS A 133 -16.27 1.80 -14.23
N HIS A 134 -16.14 0.51 -14.52
CA HIS A 134 -15.93 -0.03 -15.85
C HIS A 134 -16.84 -1.24 -16.09
N VAL A 135 -17.46 -1.28 -17.27
CA VAL A 135 -18.25 -2.41 -17.76
C VAL A 135 -17.37 -3.22 -18.71
N TYR A 136 -17.08 -4.47 -18.37
CA TYR A 136 -16.25 -5.37 -19.16
C TYR A 136 -17.10 -6.44 -19.86
N ASP A 137 -16.78 -6.76 -21.12
CA ASP A 137 -17.35 -7.91 -21.82
C ASP A 137 -16.53 -9.20 -21.60
N ARG A 138 -16.90 -10.31 -22.26
CA ARG A 138 -16.19 -11.59 -22.16
C ARG A 138 -14.73 -11.56 -22.67
N SER A 139 -14.38 -10.59 -23.51
CA SER A 139 -12.99 -10.36 -23.96
C SER A 139 -12.18 -9.46 -23.01
N ALA A 140 -12.76 -9.06 -21.88
CA ALA A 140 -12.24 -8.06 -20.94
C ALA A 140 -12.09 -6.66 -21.55
N ALA A 141 -12.75 -6.37 -22.67
CA ALA A 141 -12.76 -5.05 -23.27
C ALA A 141 -13.74 -4.13 -22.53
N VAL A 142 -13.34 -2.88 -22.30
CA VAL A 142 -14.18 -1.84 -21.66
C VAL A 142 -15.26 -1.38 -22.66
N ARG A 143 -16.53 -1.62 -22.33
CA ARG A 143 -17.68 -1.20 -23.13
C ARG A 143 -18.32 0.10 -22.66
N GLY A 144 -18.11 0.46 -21.40
CA GLY A 144 -18.50 1.77 -20.86
C GLY A 144 -17.74 2.06 -19.58
N PHE A 145 -17.49 3.34 -19.29
CA PHE A 145 -16.79 3.74 -18.08
C PHE A 145 -17.30 5.06 -17.50
N SER A 146 -17.06 5.25 -16.20
CA SER A 146 -17.30 6.51 -15.51
C SER A 146 -16.27 6.72 -14.39
N HIS A 147 -15.63 7.89 -14.40
CA HIS A 147 -14.70 8.33 -13.38
C HIS A 147 -15.21 9.60 -12.69
N ARG A 148 -15.08 9.69 -11.37
CA ARG A 148 -15.47 10.88 -10.60
C ARG A 148 -14.47 11.18 -9.49
N LYS A 149 -13.93 12.41 -9.49
CA LYS A 149 -13.00 12.88 -8.46
C LYS A 149 -13.68 13.04 -7.10
N VAL A 150 -12.92 12.80 -6.05
CA VAL A 150 -13.31 12.92 -4.64
C VAL A 150 -12.21 13.69 -3.90
N SER A 151 -12.58 14.60 -3.00
CA SER A 151 -11.63 15.35 -2.17
C SER A 151 -12.06 15.36 -0.70
N ALA A 152 -11.13 15.70 0.20
CA ALA A 152 -11.34 15.66 1.65
C ALA A 152 -12.43 16.63 2.18
N GLY A 153 -12.97 17.51 1.35
CA GLY A 153 -14.11 18.40 1.67
C GLY A 153 -15.36 18.16 0.82
N GLY A 154 -15.48 16.99 0.17
CA GLY A 154 -16.54 16.71 -0.79
C GLY A 154 -16.06 16.84 -2.25
N LEU A 155 -16.89 17.39 -3.13
CA LEU A 155 -16.68 17.29 -4.57
C LEU A 155 -16.08 18.53 -5.24
N ARG A 156 -15.30 18.26 -6.28
CA ARG A 156 -15.08 19.19 -7.40
C ARG A 156 -15.09 18.41 -8.72
N GLY A 157 -15.71 19.00 -9.75
CA GLY A 157 -15.74 18.48 -11.12
C GLY A 157 -16.99 17.64 -11.48
N ALA A 158 -17.42 17.77 -12.73
CA ALA A 158 -18.44 16.92 -13.34
C ALA A 158 -17.92 15.47 -13.51
N PRO A 159 -18.79 14.45 -13.47
CA PRO A 159 -18.39 13.07 -13.78
C PRO A 159 -17.91 12.97 -15.23
N ARG A 160 -16.70 12.42 -15.45
CA ARG A 160 -16.26 12.02 -16.79
C ARG A 160 -16.81 10.62 -17.05
N SER A 161 -17.91 10.56 -17.78
CA SER A 161 -18.45 9.31 -18.33
C SER A 161 -18.05 9.19 -19.80
N GLY A 162 -17.83 7.97 -20.25
CA GLY A 162 -17.42 7.68 -21.61
C GLY A 162 -18.07 6.41 -22.12
N ALA A 163 -18.57 6.49 -23.35
CA ALA A 163 -18.94 5.33 -24.13
C ALA A 163 -17.66 4.65 -24.64
N GLY A 164 -17.52 3.33 -24.42
CA GLY A 164 -16.73 2.53 -25.34
C GLY A 164 -17.44 2.48 -26.70
N PRO A 165 -16.81 1.93 -27.77
CA PRO A 165 -17.39 1.85 -29.12
C PRO A 165 -18.65 0.96 -29.24
N SER A 166 -19.28 0.57 -28.13
CA SER A 166 -20.54 -0.19 -28.07
C SER A 166 -21.37 0.13 -26.82
N ALA A 167 -21.25 1.33 -26.21
CA ALA A 167 -22.00 1.66 -24.99
C ALA A 167 -23.50 1.90 -25.20
N ALA A 168 -23.94 2.09 -26.44
CA ALA A 168 -25.35 2.17 -26.79
C ALA A 168 -26.05 0.83 -26.49
N GLY A 169 -27.09 0.85 -25.65
CA GLY A 169 -27.87 -0.35 -25.30
C GLY A 169 -27.35 -1.18 -24.13
N LEU A 170 -26.44 -0.66 -23.29
CA LEU A 170 -26.07 -1.32 -22.03
C LEU A 170 -27.22 -1.25 -21.02
N HIS A 171 -27.78 -2.40 -20.64
CA HIS A 171 -28.82 -2.49 -19.60
C HIS A 171 -28.29 -3.19 -18.34
N MET A 172 -28.63 -2.67 -17.15
CA MET A 172 -28.20 -3.25 -15.87
C MET A 172 -28.62 -4.72 -15.67
N ARG A 173 -29.69 -5.18 -16.35
CA ARG A 173 -30.12 -6.59 -16.38
C ARG A 173 -29.12 -7.54 -17.05
N GLN A 174 -28.14 -7.03 -17.79
CA GLN A 174 -27.13 -7.82 -18.50
C GLN A 174 -25.84 -8.00 -17.70
N ILE A 175 -25.75 -7.46 -16.48
CA ILE A 175 -24.59 -7.55 -15.58
C ILE A 175 -24.63 -8.90 -14.84
N ALA A 176 -23.64 -9.76 -15.06
CA ALA A 176 -23.49 -11.06 -14.38
C ALA A 176 -23.12 -10.90 -12.89
N GLY A 177 -22.40 -9.83 -12.55
CA GLY A 177 -22.02 -9.50 -11.19
C GLY A 177 -21.23 -8.19 -11.09
N LEU A 178 -21.15 -7.68 -9.86
CA LEU A 178 -20.37 -6.52 -9.45
C LEU A 178 -19.19 -6.99 -8.59
N GLY A 179 -17.98 -6.58 -8.97
CA GLY A 179 -16.78 -6.63 -8.14
C GLY A 179 -16.41 -5.24 -7.61
N ILE A 180 -16.11 -5.14 -6.32
CA ILE A 180 -15.76 -3.88 -5.66
C ILE A 180 -14.32 -3.93 -5.16
N SER A 181 -13.46 -3.14 -5.77
CA SER A 181 -12.11 -2.84 -5.27
C SER A 181 -12.12 -1.56 -4.44
N THR A 182 -11.40 -1.51 -3.33
CA THR A 182 -11.34 -0.32 -2.47
C THR A 182 -9.95 -0.01 -1.92
N GLN A 183 -9.68 1.30 -1.76
CA GLN A 183 -8.51 1.78 -1.00
C GLN A 183 -8.44 1.13 0.39
N ARG A 184 -7.24 0.69 0.78
CA ARG A 184 -6.96 0.09 2.09
C ARG A 184 -6.85 1.15 3.18
N GLY A 185 -6.89 0.73 4.45
CA GLY A 185 -6.59 1.57 5.64
C GLY A 185 -7.60 2.70 5.97
N THR A 186 -8.41 3.14 5.00
CA THR A 186 -9.52 4.08 5.18
C THR A 186 -10.72 3.37 5.79
N PHE A 187 -11.30 3.91 6.86
CA PHE A 187 -12.40 3.27 7.59
C PHE A 187 -13.44 4.25 8.14
N ILE A 188 -14.56 3.71 8.60
CA ILE A 188 -15.62 4.42 9.29
C ILE A 188 -16.23 3.57 10.42
N THR A 189 -16.87 4.23 11.38
CA THR A 189 -17.73 3.58 12.38
C THR A 189 -19.15 4.15 12.35
N TRP A 190 -20.14 3.30 12.54
CA TRP A 190 -21.56 3.68 12.51
C TRP A 190 -22.40 2.92 13.54
N HIS A 191 -23.56 3.48 13.85
CA HIS A 191 -24.49 2.91 14.80
C HIS A 191 -25.28 1.74 14.16
N LYS A 192 -25.14 0.55 14.74
CA LYS A 192 -25.60 -0.73 14.18
C LYS A 192 -27.09 -0.76 13.81
N ARG A 193 -27.96 -0.12 14.62
CA ARG A 193 -29.42 -0.13 14.42
C ARG A 193 -29.94 0.94 13.47
N THR A 194 -29.22 2.05 13.29
CA THR A 194 -29.72 3.21 12.53
C THR A 194 -28.93 3.48 11.25
N GLY A 195 -27.82 2.77 11.03
CA GLY A 195 -26.92 3.01 9.90
C GLY A 195 -26.19 4.35 9.96
N LYS A 196 -26.42 5.19 10.98
CA LYS A 196 -25.87 6.55 11.05
C LYS A 196 -24.36 6.51 11.39
N PRO A 197 -23.48 7.10 10.57
CA PRO A 197 -22.07 7.27 10.92
C PRO A 197 -21.89 8.10 12.18
N PHE A 198 -20.88 7.77 12.98
CA PHE A 198 -20.47 8.61 14.12
C PHE A 198 -19.57 9.77 13.69
N HIS A 199 -18.80 9.57 12.62
CA HIS A 199 -17.82 10.49 12.06
C HIS A 199 -17.68 10.27 10.54
N ASN A 200 -17.07 11.23 9.83
CA ASN A 200 -16.71 11.08 8.42
C ASN A 200 -15.59 10.03 8.25
N PHE A 201 -15.36 9.53 7.03
CA PHE A 201 -14.25 8.60 6.75
C PHE A 201 -12.90 9.13 7.26
N ILE A 202 -12.16 8.26 7.97
CA ILE A 202 -10.78 8.53 8.38
C ILE A 202 -9.85 7.86 7.37
N SER A 203 -9.08 8.67 6.64
CA SER A 203 -8.23 8.22 5.52
C SER A 203 -7.06 7.35 5.98
N TRP A 204 -6.54 6.49 5.09
CA TRP A 204 -5.24 5.85 5.29
C TRP A 204 -4.10 6.87 5.45
N GLN A 205 -4.22 8.06 4.84
CA GLN A 205 -3.26 9.16 4.92
C GLN A 205 -3.40 10.03 6.19
N ASP A 206 -4.42 9.78 7.01
CA ASP A 206 -4.74 10.62 8.17
C ASP A 206 -3.71 10.44 9.31
N LEU A 207 -3.13 11.55 9.78
CA LEU A 207 -2.07 11.57 10.77
C LEU A 207 -2.54 11.82 12.21
N ARG A 208 -3.85 11.88 12.50
CA ARG A 208 -4.36 12.19 13.85
C ARG A 208 -3.88 11.25 14.96
N SER A 209 -3.46 10.04 14.60
CA SER A 209 -2.90 9.06 15.53
C SER A 209 -1.38 9.06 15.58
N ALA A 210 -0.67 10.03 14.99
CA ALA A 210 0.80 10.06 14.93
C ALA A 210 1.45 10.08 16.33
N GLU A 211 0.98 10.95 17.23
CA GLU A 211 1.43 10.97 18.63
C GLU A 211 1.17 9.65 19.35
N LEU A 212 -0.01 9.05 19.10
CA LEU A 212 -0.38 7.77 19.70
C LEU A 212 0.50 6.63 19.16
N VAL A 213 0.81 6.61 17.86
CA VAL A 213 1.76 5.68 17.24
C VAL A 213 3.15 5.85 17.84
N ASN A 214 3.65 7.08 17.95
CA ASN A 214 4.95 7.38 18.53
C ASN A 214 5.04 6.95 20.00
N SER A 215 4.01 7.24 20.80
CA SER A 215 3.91 6.83 22.20
C SER A 215 3.92 5.30 22.35
N TRP A 216 3.14 4.57 21.54
CA TRP A 216 3.13 3.11 21.56
C TRP A 216 4.45 2.49 21.10
N ASN A 217 5.04 2.97 20.00
CA ASN A 217 6.29 2.45 19.46
C ASN A 217 7.47 2.64 20.44
N ASN A 218 7.46 3.69 21.25
CA ASN A 218 8.47 3.93 22.28
C ASN A 218 8.16 3.29 23.65
N SER A 219 6.94 2.77 23.85
CA SER A 219 6.47 2.27 25.14
C SER A 219 7.27 1.07 25.65
N LEU A 220 7.42 0.98 26.98
CA LEU A 220 8.00 -0.21 27.63
C LEU A 220 7.18 -1.47 27.32
N LEU A 221 5.85 -1.34 27.22
CA LEU A 221 4.94 -2.45 26.94
C LEU A 221 5.23 -3.10 25.57
N LEU A 222 5.43 -2.29 24.51
CA LEU A 222 5.76 -2.85 23.19
C LEU A 222 7.16 -3.48 23.17
N LYS A 223 8.15 -2.88 23.87
CA LYS A 223 9.50 -3.46 24.03
C LYS A 223 9.45 -4.82 24.75
N VAL A 224 8.61 -4.96 25.79
CA VAL A 224 8.37 -6.23 26.49
C VAL A 224 7.68 -7.25 25.56
N VAL A 225 6.69 -6.83 24.77
CA VAL A 225 6.08 -7.68 23.73
C VAL A 225 7.14 -8.18 22.74
N HIS A 226 8.01 -7.31 22.20
CA HIS A 226 9.09 -7.71 21.30
C HIS A 226 10.00 -8.78 21.90
N VAL A 227 10.42 -8.62 23.17
CA VAL A 227 11.27 -9.59 23.88
C VAL A 227 10.53 -10.92 24.08
N ILE A 228 9.30 -10.91 24.60
CA ILE A 228 8.50 -12.12 24.83
C ILE A 228 8.34 -12.91 23.52
N PHE A 229 7.95 -12.26 22.44
CA PHE A 229 7.72 -12.93 21.16
C PHE A 229 9.03 -13.36 20.47
N THR A 230 10.14 -12.65 20.68
CA THR A 230 11.48 -13.11 20.26
C THR A 230 11.87 -14.41 20.97
N VAL A 231 11.65 -14.49 22.29
CA VAL A 231 11.93 -15.70 23.09
C VAL A 231 10.99 -16.84 22.69
N LEU A 232 9.69 -16.58 22.49
CA LEU A 232 8.74 -17.60 22.03
C LEU A 232 9.11 -18.13 20.64
N HIS A 233 9.50 -17.26 19.70
CA HIS A 233 9.96 -17.69 18.38
C HIS A 233 11.23 -18.55 18.49
N PHE A 234 12.23 -18.13 19.28
CA PHE A 234 13.46 -18.88 19.52
C PHE A 234 13.21 -20.27 20.14
N LEU A 235 12.30 -20.38 21.12
CA LEU A 235 11.99 -21.63 21.80
C LEU A 235 11.10 -22.59 21.00
N THR A 236 10.27 -22.08 20.07
CA THR A 236 9.27 -22.90 19.36
C THR A 236 9.55 -23.08 17.87
N GLY A 237 10.43 -22.28 17.27
CA GLY A 237 10.67 -22.23 15.83
C GLY A 237 9.46 -21.77 15.00
N ASN A 238 8.43 -21.19 15.61
CA ASN A 238 7.18 -20.86 14.92
C ASN A 238 7.17 -19.39 14.43
N ASP A 239 7.08 -19.19 13.12
CA ASP A 239 7.07 -17.87 12.46
C ASP A 239 5.86 -17.00 12.83
N ARG A 240 4.78 -17.57 13.37
CA ARG A 240 3.67 -16.77 13.92
C ARG A 240 4.13 -15.84 15.04
N PHE A 241 5.12 -16.25 15.83
CA PHE A 241 5.70 -15.43 16.90
C PHE A 241 6.75 -14.43 16.39
N LEU A 242 7.24 -14.61 15.16
CA LEU A 242 8.21 -13.71 14.54
C LEU A 242 7.58 -12.34 14.22
N ALA A 243 6.37 -12.29 13.65
CA ALA A 243 5.74 -11.01 13.29
C ALA A 243 5.48 -10.07 14.50
N PRO A 244 4.96 -10.54 15.67
CA PRO A 244 4.85 -9.69 16.85
C PRO A 244 6.20 -9.28 17.46
N SER A 245 7.30 -10.01 17.20
CA SER A 245 8.61 -9.75 17.80
C SER A 245 9.27 -8.45 17.30
N PHE A 246 8.79 -7.91 16.18
CA PHE A 246 9.21 -6.61 15.62
C PHE A 246 8.01 -5.74 15.19
N LEU A 247 6.83 -5.99 15.75
CA LEU A 247 5.63 -5.20 15.43
C LEU A 247 5.87 -3.71 15.68
N THR A 248 5.77 -2.91 14.63
CA THR A 248 5.69 -1.44 14.71
C THR A 248 4.30 -0.98 14.30
N PHE A 249 3.73 -0.07 15.09
CA PHE A 249 2.50 0.60 14.70
C PHE A 249 2.78 1.69 13.67
N SER A 250 1.81 1.92 12.79
CA SER A 250 1.90 2.90 11.71
C SER A 250 0.57 3.66 11.56
N THR A 251 0.65 4.95 11.19
CA THR A 251 -0.52 5.77 10.86
C THR A 251 -1.26 5.29 9.61
N HIS A 252 -0.61 4.51 8.74
CA HIS A 252 -1.24 3.95 7.54
C HIS A 252 -2.34 2.92 7.90
N GLN A 253 -2.11 2.10 8.94
CA GLN A 253 -3.03 1.08 9.41
C GLN A 253 -4.26 1.67 10.11
N ALA A 254 -5.41 0.98 10.03
CA ALA A 254 -6.64 1.41 10.69
C ALA A 254 -6.57 1.27 12.23
N SER A 255 -5.82 0.28 12.73
CA SER A 255 -5.64 -0.08 14.15
C SER A 255 -5.51 1.12 15.11
N MET A 256 -4.52 1.98 14.89
CA MET A 256 -4.20 3.09 15.78
C MET A 256 -5.17 4.27 15.66
N LYS A 257 -5.69 4.51 14.45
CA LYS A 257 -6.71 5.53 14.20
C LYS A 257 -8.05 5.12 14.82
N LEU A 258 -8.37 3.84 14.84
CA LEU A 258 -9.55 3.31 15.53
C LEU A 258 -9.39 3.37 17.06
N SER A 259 -8.21 3.08 17.60
CA SER A 259 -7.91 3.32 19.03
C SER A 259 -8.05 4.80 19.40
N TRP A 260 -7.57 5.72 18.54
CA TRP A 260 -7.78 7.17 18.70
C TRP A 260 -9.28 7.52 18.69
N VAL A 261 -10.09 6.93 17.79
CA VAL A 261 -11.55 7.15 17.74
C VAL A 261 -12.23 6.75 19.06
N PHE A 262 -11.92 5.56 19.61
CA PHE A 262 -12.50 5.12 20.89
C PHE A 262 -12.06 5.96 22.10
N LYS A 263 -10.92 6.67 22.00
CA LYS A 263 -10.45 7.60 23.04
C LYS A 263 -11.14 8.96 22.95
N ASN A 264 -11.33 9.49 21.75
CA ASN A 264 -11.70 10.90 21.53
C ASN A 264 -13.17 11.11 21.12
N ILE A 265 -13.83 10.14 20.46
CA ILE A 265 -15.23 10.30 20.00
C ILE A 265 -16.18 9.66 21.01
N HIS A 266 -16.79 10.51 21.85
CA HIS A 266 -17.68 10.09 22.94
C HIS A 266 -18.84 9.18 22.51
N GLU A 267 -19.45 9.44 21.33
CA GLU A 267 -20.58 8.66 20.83
C GLU A 267 -20.15 7.22 20.47
N VAL A 268 -18.97 7.04 19.87
CA VAL A 268 -18.40 5.73 19.56
C VAL A 268 -18.05 4.97 20.84
N LYS A 269 -17.49 5.68 21.83
CA LYS A 269 -17.18 5.13 23.17
C LYS A 269 -18.45 4.69 23.90
N ALA A 270 -19.55 5.43 23.80
CA ALA A 270 -20.85 5.03 24.35
C ALA A 270 -21.45 3.82 23.61
N ALA A 271 -21.32 3.76 22.28
CA ALA A 271 -21.80 2.65 21.45
C ALA A 271 -20.95 1.35 21.57
N ARG A 272 -19.83 1.37 22.31
CA ARG A 272 -18.88 0.25 22.49
C ARG A 272 -19.55 -1.06 22.92
N LYS A 273 -20.65 -1.01 23.68
CA LYS A 273 -21.44 -2.19 24.08
C LYS A 273 -22.43 -2.60 22.97
N ASN A 274 -21.92 -3.21 21.91
CA ASN A 274 -22.66 -3.87 20.81
C ASN A 274 -23.54 -2.99 19.88
N ASN A 275 -23.50 -1.65 20.03
CA ASN A 275 -24.24 -0.72 19.17
C ASN A 275 -23.37 -0.05 18.09
N CYS A 276 -22.07 -0.37 18.04
CA CYS A 276 -21.11 0.13 17.05
C CYS A 276 -20.77 -0.96 16.02
N CYS A 277 -20.66 -0.57 14.76
CA CYS A 277 -20.05 -1.34 13.66
C CYS A 277 -18.81 -0.60 13.17
N PHE A 278 -17.77 -1.36 12.80
CA PHE A 278 -16.58 -0.88 12.10
C PHE A 278 -16.57 -1.41 10.67
N GLY A 279 -16.03 -0.63 9.74
CA GLY A 279 -15.78 -1.12 8.40
C GLY A 279 -14.75 -0.31 7.66
N THR A 280 -13.89 -0.99 6.91
CA THR A 280 -13.19 -0.41 5.77
C THR A 280 -14.18 -0.06 4.66
N VAL A 281 -13.71 0.62 3.61
CA VAL A 281 -14.58 1.17 2.55
C VAL A 281 -15.44 0.09 1.88
N ASP A 282 -14.91 -1.11 1.65
CA ASP A 282 -15.62 -2.30 1.15
C ASP A 282 -16.84 -2.66 2.03
N THR A 283 -16.65 -2.73 3.34
CA THR A 283 -17.66 -3.13 4.31
C THR A 283 -18.80 -2.12 4.35
N TRP A 284 -18.46 -0.83 4.29
CA TRP A 284 -19.46 0.25 4.23
C TRP A 284 -20.23 0.24 2.91
N LEU A 285 -19.56 0.00 1.78
CA LEU A 285 -20.21 -0.08 0.48
C LEU A 285 -21.13 -1.29 0.39
N LEU A 286 -20.73 -2.46 0.89
CA LEU A 286 -21.61 -3.63 1.04
C LEU A 286 -22.83 -3.29 1.88
N TYR A 287 -22.62 -2.74 3.09
CA TYR A 287 -23.71 -2.35 3.98
C TYR A 287 -24.69 -1.38 3.31
N ARG A 288 -24.19 -0.35 2.61
CA ARG A 288 -25.04 0.66 1.98
C ARG A 288 -25.69 0.22 0.67
N LEU A 289 -25.01 -0.61 -0.15
CA LEU A 289 -25.58 -1.19 -1.37
C LEU A 289 -26.69 -2.19 -1.07
N THR A 290 -26.60 -2.90 0.05
CA THR A 290 -27.56 -3.96 0.44
C THR A 290 -28.61 -3.46 1.45
N LYS A 291 -28.75 -2.14 1.62
CA LYS A 291 -29.58 -1.46 2.65
C LYS A 291 -29.46 -2.05 4.06
N GLY A 292 -28.26 -2.48 4.42
CA GLY A 292 -27.89 -2.98 5.74
C GLY A 292 -28.12 -4.47 5.95
N SER A 293 -28.58 -5.22 4.94
CA SER A 293 -28.75 -6.67 5.05
C SER A 293 -27.42 -7.43 5.10
N VAL A 294 -26.33 -6.87 4.54
CA VAL A 294 -25.00 -7.48 4.53
C VAL A 294 -24.01 -6.63 5.31
N TYR A 295 -23.38 -7.28 6.29
CA TYR A 295 -22.26 -6.73 7.05
C TYR A 295 -21.12 -7.75 7.01
N ALA A 296 -20.13 -7.50 6.15
CA ALA A 296 -19.02 -8.40 5.87
C ALA A 296 -17.83 -7.64 5.24
N THR A 297 -16.65 -8.25 5.26
CA THR A 297 -15.44 -7.84 4.52
C THR A 297 -14.78 -9.07 3.91
N ASP A 298 -13.74 -8.90 3.10
CA ASP A 298 -12.89 -10.00 2.63
C ASP A 298 -11.53 -10.06 3.34
N TYR A 299 -10.81 -11.16 3.14
CA TYR A 299 -9.49 -11.37 3.75
C TYR A 299 -8.43 -10.34 3.33
N SER A 300 -8.49 -9.80 2.10
CA SER A 300 -7.52 -8.80 1.64
C SER A 300 -7.71 -7.46 2.36
N ASN A 301 -8.93 -6.92 2.42
CA ASN A 301 -9.24 -5.72 3.19
C ASN A 301 -8.98 -5.94 4.69
N ALA A 302 -9.46 -7.05 5.27
CA ALA A 302 -9.24 -7.37 6.68
C ALA A 302 -7.75 -7.39 7.05
N SER A 303 -6.90 -8.05 6.25
CA SER A 303 -5.45 -8.12 6.50
C SER A 303 -4.75 -6.74 6.49
N SER A 304 -5.29 -5.75 5.77
CA SER A 304 -4.74 -4.38 5.72
C SER A 304 -5.06 -3.52 6.96
N THR A 305 -5.92 -3.99 7.87
CA THR A 305 -6.36 -3.19 9.04
C THR A 305 -5.29 -2.98 10.11
N GLY A 306 -4.28 -3.86 10.18
CA GLY A 306 -3.36 -3.94 11.31
C GLY A 306 -3.94 -4.58 12.58
N ILE A 307 -5.13 -5.21 12.51
CA ILE A 307 -5.77 -5.94 13.63
C ILE A 307 -6.02 -7.41 13.29
N PHE A 308 -6.33 -7.70 12.03
CA PHE A 308 -6.52 -9.08 11.56
C PHE A 308 -5.17 -9.82 11.51
N GLU A 309 -5.12 -11.06 12.00
CA GLU A 309 -3.90 -11.88 12.02
C GLU A 309 -3.87 -12.83 10.80
N PRO A 310 -2.97 -12.63 9.80
CA PRO A 310 -3.01 -13.42 8.56
C PRO A 310 -2.67 -14.91 8.74
N PHE A 311 -1.93 -15.27 9.81
CA PHE A 311 -1.63 -16.65 10.16
C PHE A 311 -2.92 -17.43 10.48
N THR A 312 -3.66 -16.97 11.49
CA THR A 312 -4.89 -17.62 11.99
C THR A 312 -6.13 -17.25 11.18
N LYS A 313 -6.07 -16.18 10.38
CA LYS A 313 -7.16 -15.66 9.53
C LYS A 313 -8.37 -15.21 10.37
N CYS A 314 -8.07 -14.61 11.53
CA CYS A 314 -9.03 -14.12 12.51
C CYS A 314 -8.69 -12.70 12.97
N TRP A 315 -9.69 -11.95 13.45
CA TRP A 315 -9.47 -10.70 14.20
C TRP A 315 -8.73 -11.01 15.50
N ASN A 316 -7.59 -10.35 15.76
CA ASN A 316 -6.74 -10.67 16.92
C ASN A 316 -7.33 -10.11 18.23
N PRO A 317 -7.85 -10.93 19.16
CA PRO A 317 -8.49 -10.45 20.37
C PRO A 317 -7.50 -9.83 21.36
N THR A 318 -6.27 -10.35 21.40
CA THR A 318 -5.18 -9.86 22.26
C THR A 318 -4.79 -8.44 21.87
N LEU A 319 -4.60 -8.18 20.57
CA LEU A 319 -4.28 -6.85 20.06
C LEU A 319 -5.46 -5.88 20.19
N CYS A 320 -6.69 -6.36 20.00
CA CYS A 320 -7.90 -5.59 20.28
C CYS A 320 -7.95 -5.14 21.75
N ASN A 321 -7.72 -6.05 22.70
CA ASN A 321 -7.69 -5.73 24.13
C ASN A 321 -6.56 -4.73 24.46
N LEU A 322 -5.36 -4.96 23.93
CA LEU A 322 -4.19 -4.08 24.08
C LEU A 322 -4.48 -2.63 23.64
N LEU A 323 -5.19 -2.47 22.52
CA LEU A 323 -5.58 -1.16 21.97
C LEU A 323 -6.91 -0.61 22.52
N SER A 324 -7.54 -1.32 23.48
CA SER A 324 -8.86 -1.01 24.06
C SER A 324 -10.03 -0.98 23.06
N ILE A 325 -9.94 -1.79 21.99
CA ILE A 325 -10.96 -1.92 20.95
C ILE A 325 -11.79 -3.19 21.21
N PRO A 326 -13.14 -3.14 21.25
CA PRO A 326 -13.96 -4.35 21.35
C PRO A 326 -13.87 -5.21 20.08
N VAL A 327 -13.78 -6.54 20.20
CA VAL A 327 -13.76 -7.45 19.03
C VAL A 327 -15.13 -7.50 18.33
N SER A 328 -16.23 -7.28 19.06
CA SER A 328 -17.60 -7.41 18.53
C SER A 328 -18.02 -6.35 17.51
N ILE A 329 -17.19 -5.32 17.28
CA ILE A 329 -17.48 -4.30 16.26
C ILE A 329 -16.97 -4.71 14.88
N TYR A 330 -16.14 -5.74 14.72
CA TYR A 330 -15.57 -6.08 13.42
C TYR A 330 -16.53 -6.93 12.57
N PRO A 331 -16.48 -6.80 11.22
CA PRO A 331 -17.31 -7.59 10.33
C PRO A 331 -16.85 -9.06 10.26
N PRO A 332 -17.77 -10.01 10.04
CA PRO A 332 -17.44 -11.33 9.53
C PRO A 332 -16.60 -11.23 8.25
N VAL A 333 -15.53 -12.03 8.18
CA VAL A 333 -14.67 -12.11 7.00
C VAL A 333 -15.13 -13.24 6.09
N ARG A 334 -15.16 -13.00 4.79
CA ARG A 334 -15.56 -13.94 3.74
C ARG A 334 -14.45 -14.07 2.68
N ASP A 335 -14.58 -15.07 1.83
CA ASP A 335 -13.73 -15.23 0.65
C ASP A 335 -13.82 -13.98 -0.26
N THR A 336 -12.72 -13.67 -0.94
CA THR A 336 -12.58 -12.48 -1.80
C THR A 336 -13.47 -12.57 -3.04
N SER A 337 -13.68 -13.78 -3.55
CA SER A 337 -14.61 -14.13 -4.63
C SER A 337 -15.76 -14.93 -4.01
N PHE A 338 -16.88 -14.25 -3.71
CA PHE A 338 -17.97 -14.77 -2.89
C PHE A 338 -19.29 -14.03 -3.20
N ASN A 339 -20.43 -14.69 -3.06
CA ASN A 339 -21.74 -14.05 -3.23
C ASN A 339 -22.12 -13.26 -1.95
N PHE A 340 -21.85 -11.96 -1.96
CA PHE A 340 -22.22 -11.01 -0.90
C PHE A 340 -23.68 -10.52 -1.02
N GLY A 341 -24.57 -11.30 -1.63
CA GLY A 341 -25.95 -10.92 -1.90
C GLY A 341 -26.08 -10.06 -3.15
N SER A 342 -27.06 -9.15 -3.16
CA SER A 342 -27.31 -8.25 -4.31
C SER A 342 -27.53 -6.83 -3.84
N THR A 343 -27.23 -5.88 -4.70
CA THR A 343 -27.58 -4.47 -4.51
C THR A 343 -29.10 -4.34 -4.41
N ASP A 344 -29.57 -3.43 -3.57
CA ASP A 344 -30.98 -3.08 -3.53
C ASP A 344 -31.48 -2.54 -4.88
N SER A 345 -32.69 -2.94 -5.30
CA SER A 345 -33.24 -2.62 -6.62
C SER A 345 -33.48 -1.13 -6.85
N GLU A 346 -33.69 -0.32 -5.80
CA GLU A 346 -33.86 1.13 -5.97
C GLU A 346 -32.56 1.83 -6.42
N ILE A 347 -31.39 1.20 -6.23
CA ILE A 347 -30.09 1.81 -6.55
C ILE A 347 -29.80 1.79 -8.07
N PHE A 348 -30.22 0.72 -8.76
CA PHE A 348 -29.92 0.49 -10.18
C PHE A 348 -31.16 0.16 -11.03
N GLY A 349 -32.36 0.26 -10.47
CA GLY A 349 -33.62 -0.19 -11.05
C GLY A 349 -33.80 -1.71 -11.07
N VAL A 350 -32.73 -2.47 -10.78
CA VAL A 350 -32.69 -3.95 -10.70
C VAL A 350 -31.64 -4.37 -9.66
N PRO A 351 -31.80 -5.54 -9.02
CA PRO A 351 -30.75 -6.10 -8.17
C PRO A 351 -29.57 -6.57 -9.03
N ILE A 352 -28.35 -6.19 -8.63
CA ILE A 352 -27.09 -6.65 -9.24
C ILE A 352 -26.36 -7.51 -8.21
N PRO A 353 -26.00 -8.78 -8.51
CA PRO A 353 -25.24 -9.63 -7.58
C PRO A 353 -23.87 -9.02 -7.25
N ILE A 354 -23.51 -8.97 -5.97
CA ILE A 354 -22.17 -8.52 -5.53
C ILE A 354 -21.32 -9.77 -5.32
N MET A 355 -20.40 -10.02 -6.24
CA MET A 355 -19.72 -11.32 -6.38
C MET A 355 -18.24 -11.29 -5.99
N ALA A 356 -17.70 -10.11 -5.69
CA ALA A 356 -16.38 -9.96 -5.07
C ALA A 356 -16.26 -8.62 -4.33
N VAL A 357 -15.52 -8.63 -3.22
CA VAL A 357 -14.91 -7.42 -2.65
C VAL A 357 -13.44 -7.69 -2.36
N VAL A 358 -12.58 -6.71 -2.64
CA VAL A 358 -11.12 -6.87 -2.63
C VAL A 358 -10.43 -5.54 -2.36
N ALA A 359 -9.24 -5.58 -1.79
CA ALA A 359 -8.40 -4.40 -1.57
C ALA A 359 -7.68 -3.96 -2.86
N ASP A 360 -7.45 -2.66 -3.05
CA ASP A 360 -6.94 -2.06 -4.29
C ASP A 360 -5.69 -2.73 -4.90
N GLN A 361 -4.61 -2.88 -4.13
CA GLN A 361 -3.37 -3.49 -4.63
C GLN A 361 -3.51 -4.98 -4.88
N GLN A 362 -4.24 -5.69 -4.02
CA GLN A 362 -4.59 -7.10 -4.20
C GLN A 362 -5.44 -7.34 -5.46
N SER A 363 -6.39 -6.45 -5.72
CA SER A 363 -7.21 -6.46 -6.92
C SER A 363 -6.34 -6.25 -8.16
N ALA A 364 -5.46 -5.23 -8.14
CA ALA A 364 -4.57 -4.95 -9.25
C ALA A 364 -3.59 -6.10 -9.53
N MET A 365 -3.07 -6.78 -8.49
CA MET A 365 -2.33 -8.05 -8.62
C MET A 365 -3.14 -9.15 -9.32
N PHE A 366 -4.44 -9.26 -9.03
CA PHE A 366 -5.32 -10.23 -9.67
C PHE A 366 -5.64 -9.88 -11.12
N GLY A 367 -5.86 -8.59 -11.43
CA GLY A 367 -6.05 -8.08 -12.79
C GLY A 367 -4.83 -8.31 -13.67
N GLU A 368 -3.63 -8.07 -13.13
CA GLU A 368 -2.34 -8.39 -13.76
C GLU A 368 -2.04 -9.90 -13.87
N CYS A 369 -2.95 -10.75 -13.42
CA CYS A 369 -2.81 -12.20 -13.43
C CYS A 369 -1.54 -12.71 -12.70
N CYS A 370 -1.14 -12.02 -11.62
CA CYS A 370 -0.04 -12.40 -10.73
C CYS A 370 -0.37 -13.62 -9.87
N PHE A 371 -0.73 -14.74 -10.51
CA PHE A 371 -1.27 -15.93 -9.87
C PHE A 371 -0.23 -16.93 -9.36
N HIS A 372 1.06 -16.74 -9.65
CA HIS A 372 2.12 -17.67 -9.21
C HIS A 372 3.05 -17.07 -8.16
N PRO A 373 3.63 -17.88 -7.26
CA PRO A 373 4.70 -17.44 -6.39
C PRO A 373 5.86 -16.83 -7.18
N GLY A 374 6.31 -15.65 -6.76
CA GLY A 374 7.33 -14.87 -7.46
C GLY A 374 6.81 -13.98 -8.60
N ASP A 375 5.50 -13.97 -8.88
CA ASP A 375 4.88 -12.88 -9.65
C ASP A 375 4.87 -11.60 -8.81
N VAL A 376 5.20 -10.47 -9.43
CA VAL A 376 5.36 -9.16 -8.77
C VAL A 376 4.57 -8.09 -9.49
N LYS A 377 3.88 -7.25 -8.71
CA LYS A 377 3.39 -5.94 -9.17
C LYS A 377 4.24 -4.82 -8.57
N LEU A 378 4.70 -3.92 -9.43
CA LEU A 378 5.38 -2.68 -9.09
C LEU A 378 4.46 -1.49 -9.38
N THR A 379 3.81 -0.97 -8.36
CA THR A 379 2.97 0.24 -8.47
C THR A 379 3.82 1.47 -8.27
N MET A 380 3.91 2.37 -9.26
CA MET A 380 4.64 3.63 -9.16
C MET A 380 3.69 4.83 -9.29
N GLY A 381 2.96 5.09 -8.21
CA GLY A 381 2.10 6.25 -8.04
C GLY A 381 2.80 7.33 -7.20
N THR A 382 2.08 8.01 -6.31
CA THR A 382 2.66 8.97 -5.34
C THR A 382 3.81 8.33 -4.54
N GLY A 383 3.61 7.09 -4.07
CA GLY A 383 4.65 6.20 -3.58
C GLY A 383 4.82 4.97 -4.48
N GLY A 384 5.86 4.20 -4.22
CA GLY A 384 6.13 2.90 -4.83
C GLY A 384 5.61 1.76 -3.96
N PHE A 385 4.98 0.74 -4.56
CA PHE A 385 4.58 -0.49 -3.86
C PHE A 385 5.01 -1.72 -4.65
N TRP A 386 5.81 -2.57 -4.01
CA TRP A 386 6.23 -3.87 -4.51
C TRP A 386 5.38 -4.95 -3.85
N ASN A 387 4.38 -5.46 -4.56
CA ASN A 387 3.56 -6.58 -4.11
C ASN A 387 4.07 -7.88 -4.73
N VAL A 388 4.49 -8.82 -3.88
CA VAL A 388 5.02 -10.13 -4.30
C VAL A 388 4.02 -11.20 -3.91
N ASN A 389 3.61 -12.04 -4.87
CA ASN A 389 2.85 -13.25 -4.58
C ASN A 389 3.79 -14.28 -3.92
N THR A 390 3.43 -14.73 -2.71
CA THR A 390 4.21 -15.71 -1.93
C THR A 390 3.52 -17.09 -1.84
N GLY A 391 2.44 -17.28 -2.61
CA GLY A 391 1.63 -18.50 -2.61
C GLY A 391 0.98 -18.75 -1.26
N GLU A 392 1.00 -20.00 -0.82
CA GLU A 392 0.46 -20.43 0.48
C GLU A 392 1.40 -20.09 1.66
N HIS A 393 2.60 -19.55 1.38
CA HIS A 393 3.58 -19.20 2.40
C HIS A 393 3.43 -17.74 2.85
N LEU A 394 3.22 -17.55 4.16
CA LEU A 394 3.14 -16.26 4.80
C LEU A 394 4.51 -15.87 5.38
N PHE A 395 5.13 -14.81 4.84
CA PHE A 395 6.44 -14.36 5.29
C PHE A 395 6.33 -13.26 6.35
N ALA A 396 6.80 -13.55 7.56
CA ALA A 396 7.07 -12.54 8.58
C ALA A 396 8.55 -12.13 8.51
N ALA A 397 8.84 -10.96 7.96
CA ALA A 397 10.22 -10.48 7.81
C ALA A 397 10.45 -9.16 8.55
N ARG A 398 11.52 -9.09 9.36
CA ARG A 398 11.89 -7.90 10.13
C ARG A 398 12.23 -6.72 9.20
N GLY A 399 11.61 -5.57 9.40
CA GLY A 399 11.81 -4.34 8.61
C GLY A 399 10.66 -4.06 7.62
N SER A 400 10.97 -3.35 6.53
CA SER A 400 10.03 -2.72 5.57
C SER A 400 9.15 -3.64 4.71
N LEU A 401 8.91 -4.89 5.11
CA LEU A 401 8.06 -5.84 4.38
C LEU A 401 6.83 -6.24 5.22
N TYR A 402 5.64 -5.96 4.71
CA TYR A 402 4.37 -6.21 5.40
C TYR A 402 3.66 -7.48 4.87
N PRO A 403 3.29 -8.43 5.76
CA PRO A 403 2.52 -9.61 5.37
C PRO A 403 1.04 -9.27 5.14
N LEU A 404 0.51 -9.67 3.98
CA LEU A 404 -0.89 -9.48 3.59
C LEU A 404 -1.52 -10.78 3.11
N ILE A 405 -2.86 -10.84 3.11
CA ILE A 405 -3.57 -11.81 2.28
C ILE A 405 -3.86 -11.13 0.93
N GLY A 406 -3.49 -11.81 -0.15
CA GLY A 406 -3.82 -11.43 -1.53
C GLY A 406 -5.28 -11.67 -1.81
N TRP A 407 -5.71 -12.92 -1.69
CA TRP A 407 -7.11 -13.32 -1.83
C TRP A 407 -7.33 -14.69 -1.18
N LYS A 408 -8.60 -14.98 -0.88
CA LYS A 408 -9.08 -16.34 -0.65
C LYS A 408 -10.20 -16.67 -1.62
N ILE A 409 -10.14 -17.84 -2.25
CA ILE A 409 -11.13 -18.32 -3.23
C ILE A 409 -11.36 -19.82 -2.99
N GLY A 410 -12.44 -20.18 -2.30
CA GLY A 410 -12.70 -21.57 -1.94
C GLY A 410 -11.61 -22.08 -1.00
N GLU A 411 -10.92 -23.16 -1.35
CA GLU A 411 -9.80 -23.67 -0.55
C GLU A 411 -8.52 -22.84 -0.71
N GLU A 412 -8.31 -22.21 -1.87
CA GLU A 412 -7.09 -21.44 -2.20
C GLU A 412 -6.93 -20.22 -1.28
N VAL A 413 -5.77 -20.07 -0.67
CA VAL A 413 -5.33 -18.85 0.03
C VAL A 413 -3.99 -18.41 -0.55
N VAL A 414 -3.93 -17.20 -1.11
CA VAL A 414 -2.67 -16.58 -1.56
C VAL A 414 -2.31 -15.47 -0.61
N TYR A 415 -1.10 -15.52 -0.08
CA TYR A 415 -0.47 -14.45 0.66
C TYR A 415 0.35 -13.56 -0.27
N LEU A 416 0.49 -12.30 0.14
CA LEU A 416 1.42 -11.36 -0.46
C LEU A 416 2.40 -10.86 0.60
N THR A 417 3.57 -10.44 0.13
CA THR A 417 4.43 -9.52 0.88
C THR A 417 4.45 -8.18 0.14
N GLU A 418 4.22 -7.10 0.87
CA GLU A 418 4.29 -5.72 0.36
C GLU A 418 5.51 -5.01 0.90
N GLY A 419 6.37 -4.51 0.00
CA GLY A 419 7.36 -3.47 0.32
C GLY A 419 6.88 -2.12 -0.19
N SER A 420 7.12 -1.04 0.57
CA SER A 420 6.71 0.32 0.20
C SER A 420 7.89 1.28 0.08
N ILE A 421 7.82 2.20 -0.87
CA ILE A 421 8.78 3.28 -1.12
C ILE A 421 8.03 4.61 -1.04
N SER A 422 8.43 5.53 -0.14
CA SER A 422 7.91 6.91 -0.13
C SER A 422 8.36 7.67 -1.39
N ASP A 423 7.77 8.83 -1.68
CA ASP A 423 8.38 9.83 -2.57
C ASP A 423 8.80 9.35 -3.97
N VAL A 424 7.93 8.59 -4.65
CA VAL A 424 8.14 8.21 -6.07
C VAL A 424 7.52 9.30 -6.96
N GLY A 425 6.20 9.28 -7.14
CA GLY A 425 5.47 10.36 -7.82
C GLY A 425 5.48 11.67 -7.04
N THR A 426 5.68 11.67 -5.71
CA THR A 426 5.84 12.93 -4.94
C THR A 426 7.08 13.70 -5.40
N ALA A 427 8.20 13.03 -5.69
CA ALA A 427 9.43 13.69 -6.12
C ALA A 427 9.26 14.34 -7.51
N ILE A 428 8.62 13.64 -8.44
CA ILE A 428 8.29 14.17 -9.77
C ILE A 428 7.29 15.32 -9.66
N LYS A 429 6.24 15.19 -8.83
CA LYS A 429 5.30 16.30 -8.59
C LYS A 429 5.99 17.51 -7.98
N TRP A 430 6.84 17.33 -6.97
CA TRP A 430 7.59 18.43 -6.37
C TRP A 430 8.49 19.12 -7.39
N ALA A 431 9.19 18.36 -8.23
CA ALA A 431 10.04 18.89 -9.30
C ALA A 431 9.27 19.71 -10.34
N LEU A 432 8.03 19.30 -10.68
CA LEU A 432 7.10 20.08 -11.49
C LEU A 432 6.67 21.36 -10.76
N ASP A 433 6.29 21.25 -9.49
CA ASP A 433 5.82 22.38 -8.66
C ASP A 433 6.93 23.43 -8.38
N ILE A 434 8.22 23.07 -8.52
CA ILE A 434 9.38 23.99 -8.49
C ILE A 434 9.95 24.32 -9.88
N GLU A 435 9.20 24.06 -10.95
CA GLU A 435 9.52 24.45 -12.32
C GLU A 435 10.86 23.88 -12.86
N LEU A 436 11.26 22.67 -12.42
CA LEU A 436 12.36 21.93 -13.08
C LEU A 436 11.99 21.40 -14.47
N PHE A 437 10.69 21.34 -14.79
CA PHE A 437 10.13 21.02 -16.10
C PHE A 437 8.68 21.50 -16.14
N THR A 438 8.06 21.50 -17.31
CA THR A 438 6.68 21.99 -17.52
C THR A 438 5.70 20.87 -17.83
N ASN A 439 6.17 19.79 -18.47
CA ASN A 439 5.41 18.58 -18.71
C ASN A 439 6.14 17.36 -18.13
N VAL A 440 5.43 16.52 -17.38
CA VAL A 440 6.00 15.25 -16.85
C VAL A 440 6.47 14.35 -17.99
N ASP A 441 5.80 14.37 -19.15
CA ASP A 441 6.14 13.50 -20.28
C ASP A 441 7.51 13.83 -20.90
N GLU A 442 8.00 15.07 -20.76
CA GLU A 442 9.31 15.50 -21.31
C GLU A 442 10.50 15.00 -20.46
N THR A 443 10.25 14.57 -19.22
CA THR A 443 11.30 14.21 -18.26
C THR A 443 12.16 13.02 -18.66
N ALA A 444 11.63 12.09 -19.46
CA ALA A 444 12.42 10.97 -20.00
C ALA A 444 13.45 11.44 -21.03
N GLU A 445 13.04 12.33 -21.95
CA GLU A 445 13.93 12.93 -22.95
C GLU A 445 14.99 13.83 -22.27
N MET A 446 14.60 14.65 -21.29
CA MET A 446 15.53 15.45 -20.50
C MET A 446 16.63 14.62 -19.84
N ALA A 447 16.28 13.45 -19.29
CA ALA A 447 17.25 12.55 -18.66
C ALA A 447 18.14 11.80 -19.68
N GLN A 448 17.64 11.58 -20.90
CA GLN A 448 18.39 10.98 -21.99
C GLN A 448 19.27 12.00 -22.75
N SER A 449 18.98 13.31 -22.64
CA SER A 449 19.75 14.38 -23.27
C SER A 449 21.13 14.63 -22.60
N THR A 450 21.43 13.97 -21.48
CA THR A 450 22.75 14.01 -20.83
C THR A 450 23.32 12.59 -20.76
N ALA A 451 24.65 12.46 -20.70
CA ALA A 451 25.29 11.14 -20.57
C ALA A 451 25.03 10.53 -19.17
N ASP A 452 25.11 11.37 -18.14
CA ASP A 452 24.92 11.05 -16.73
C ASP A 452 24.28 12.24 -15.98
N SER A 453 24.11 12.10 -14.66
CA SER A 453 23.69 13.18 -13.74
C SER A 453 24.87 14.06 -13.28
N GLN A 454 26.05 13.96 -13.91
CA GLN A 454 27.33 14.53 -13.48
C GLN A 454 27.72 14.21 -12.03
N GLY A 455 27.20 13.12 -11.45
CA GLY A 455 27.40 12.75 -10.05
C GLY A 455 26.48 13.48 -9.06
N VAL A 456 25.49 14.22 -9.56
CA VAL A 456 24.43 14.81 -8.72
C VAL A 456 23.52 13.69 -8.22
N CYS A 457 23.37 13.59 -6.90
CA CYS A 457 22.48 12.64 -6.25
C CYS A 457 21.26 13.39 -5.71
N PHE A 458 20.05 12.93 -6.05
CA PHE A 458 18.82 13.36 -5.39
C PHE A 458 18.46 12.33 -4.30
N ILE A 459 18.47 12.75 -3.03
CA ILE A 459 18.00 11.93 -1.93
C ILE A 459 16.56 12.34 -1.60
N PRO A 460 15.59 11.41 -1.66
CA PRO A 460 14.19 11.70 -1.38
C PRO A 460 13.89 11.65 0.11
N GLY A 461 13.24 12.71 0.59
CA GLY A 461 12.77 12.88 1.98
C GLY A 461 11.75 14.03 2.03
N LEU A 462 10.78 13.98 1.12
CA LEU A 462 9.69 14.96 1.00
C LEU A 462 8.50 14.57 1.87
N GLN A 463 8.31 13.28 2.13
CA GLN A 463 7.32 12.72 3.04
C GLN A 463 8.00 12.00 4.20
N VAL A 464 7.38 12.06 5.38
CA VAL A 464 7.76 11.25 6.55
C VAL A 464 7.68 9.78 6.17
N SER A 465 8.83 9.10 6.12
CA SER A 465 8.88 7.67 5.81
C SER A 465 8.82 6.83 7.10
N GLY A 466 8.37 5.58 6.99
CA GLY A 466 8.34 4.66 8.14
C GLY A 466 9.71 4.11 8.53
N ASP A 467 10.67 4.12 7.60
CA ASP A 467 12.04 3.61 7.82
C ASP A 467 12.94 4.69 8.44
N ASP A 468 12.80 5.93 7.99
CA ASP A 468 13.41 7.12 8.59
C ASP A 468 12.42 8.31 8.50
N PRO A 469 11.82 8.74 9.62
CA PRO A 469 10.87 9.84 9.64
C PRO A 469 11.52 11.24 9.67
N TYR A 470 12.85 11.31 9.82
CA TYR A 470 13.61 12.56 9.93
C TYR A 470 14.41 12.91 8.67
N LEU A 471 14.66 11.96 7.77
CA LEU A 471 15.37 12.17 6.50
C LEU A 471 14.77 13.32 5.67
N CYS A 472 15.61 14.29 5.31
CA CYS A 472 15.24 15.41 4.44
C CYS A 472 15.61 15.18 2.97
N ALA A 473 14.75 15.67 2.08
CA ALA A 473 15.06 15.73 0.66
C ALA A 473 16.28 16.64 0.40
N SER A 474 17.22 16.19 -0.43
CA SER A 474 18.43 16.96 -0.75
C SER A 474 18.99 16.66 -2.14
N PHE A 475 19.64 17.65 -2.75
CA PHE A 475 20.56 17.46 -3.87
C PHE A 475 22.00 17.54 -3.35
N MET A 476 22.82 16.55 -3.67
CA MET A 476 24.23 16.48 -3.30
C MET A 476 25.09 16.34 -4.56
N GLY A 477 26.33 16.86 -4.56
CA GLY A 477 27.24 16.74 -5.71
C GLY A 477 27.06 17.76 -6.83
N LEU A 478 26.36 18.88 -6.57
CA LEU A 478 26.19 19.98 -7.53
C LEU A 478 27.55 20.58 -7.97
N LYS A 479 27.65 20.94 -9.25
CA LYS A 479 28.82 21.56 -9.90
C LYS A 479 28.39 22.86 -10.62
N PRO A 480 29.31 23.78 -10.93
CA PRO A 480 29.00 24.94 -11.78
C PRO A 480 28.47 24.57 -13.18
N SER A 481 28.77 23.36 -13.67
CA SER A 481 28.26 22.80 -14.92
C SER A 481 26.88 22.13 -14.80
N THR A 482 26.35 21.95 -13.59
CA THR A 482 25.07 21.30 -13.37
C THR A 482 23.94 22.16 -13.92
N ASN A 483 23.13 21.58 -14.79
CA ASN A 483 21.92 22.21 -15.33
C ASN A 483 20.65 21.42 -14.96
N ARG A 484 19.50 21.98 -15.34
CA ARG A 484 18.16 21.42 -15.11
C ARG A 484 18.02 19.94 -15.49
N ASN A 485 18.59 19.51 -16.61
CA ASN A 485 18.45 18.13 -17.11
C ASN A 485 19.19 17.13 -16.21
N HIS A 486 20.35 17.51 -15.67
CA HIS A 486 21.06 16.70 -14.67
C HIS A 486 20.27 16.55 -13.36
N LEU A 487 19.54 17.59 -12.94
CA LEU A 487 18.68 17.53 -11.75
C LEU A 487 17.48 16.61 -11.97
N VAL A 488 16.81 16.73 -13.12
CA VAL A 488 15.69 15.85 -13.51
C VAL A 488 16.17 14.40 -13.59
N ARG A 489 17.31 14.16 -14.24
CA ARG A 489 17.92 12.83 -14.29
C ARG A 489 18.22 12.27 -12.90
N ALA A 490 18.85 13.05 -12.02
CA ALA A 490 19.15 12.60 -10.66
C ALA A 490 17.90 12.20 -9.86
N ILE A 491 16.75 12.88 -10.07
CA ILE A 491 15.46 12.49 -9.49
C ILE A 491 14.99 11.14 -10.04
N LEU A 492 15.05 10.92 -11.36
CA LEU A 492 14.61 9.68 -11.98
C LEU A 492 15.53 8.49 -11.66
N GLU A 493 16.85 8.71 -11.64
CA GLU A 493 17.86 7.73 -11.20
C GLU A 493 17.60 7.29 -9.74
N SER A 494 17.28 8.25 -8.85
CA SER A 494 16.94 7.97 -7.44
C SER A 494 15.72 7.06 -7.29
N ILE A 495 14.69 7.19 -8.14
CA ILE A 495 13.54 6.29 -8.15
C ILE A 495 13.97 4.87 -8.54
N ALA A 496 14.78 4.73 -9.60
CA ALA A 496 15.28 3.43 -10.05
C ALA A 496 16.22 2.76 -9.01
N PHE A 497 17.09 3.54 -8.34
CA PHE A 497 17.93 3.03 -7.25
C PHE A 497 17.13 2.58 -6.03
N ARG A 498 16.01 3.26 -5.67
CA ARG A 498 15.11 2.79 -4.59
C ARG A 498 14.34 1.54 -4.98
N ASN A 499 13.90 1.42 -6.24
CA ASN A 499 13.34 0.18 -6.76
C ASN A 499 14.34 -0.99 -6.62
N LYS A 500 15.61 -0.78 -7.01
CA LYS A 500 16.68 -1.77 -6.84
C LYS A 500 16.95 -2.14 -5.39
N LEU A 501 17.04 -1.15 -4.48
CA LEU A 501 17.21 -1.41 -3.05
C LEU A 501 16.09 -2.28 -2.48
N LEU A 502 14.83 -1.98 -2.80
CA LEU A 502 13.71 -2.74 -2.28
C LEU A 502 13.63 -4.14 -2.92
N TYR A 503 13.91 -4.27 -4.22
CA TYR A 503 14.06 -5.56 -4.89
C TYR A 503 15.11 -6.45 -4.19
N ASP A 504 16.29 -5.91 -3.89
CA ASP A 504 17.35 -6.66 -3.19
C ASP A 504 16.93 -7.06 -1.77
N ILE A 505 16.20 -6.20 -1.05
CA ILE A 505 15.63 -6.51 0.28
C ILE A 505 14.61 -7.65 0.17
N ILE A 506 13.74 -7.63 -0.85
CA ILE A 506 12.73 -8.65 -1.10
C ILE A 506 13.40 -9.99 -1.43
N VAL A 507 14.33 -10.03 -2.38
CA VAL A 507 15.02 -11.26 -2.80
C VAL A 507 15.74 -11.93 -1.62
N ARG A 508 16.43 -11.14 -0.77
CA ARG A 508 17.14 -11.62 0.42
C ARG A 508 16.21 -12.11 1.56
N LYS A 509 14.92 -11.75 1.57
CA LYS A 509 13.99 -12.05 2.67
C LYS A 509 12.93 -13.09 2.30
N VAL A 510 12.36 -12.97 1.11
CA VAL A 510 11.26 -13.83 0.64
C VAL A 510 11.78 -15.18 0.13
N HIS A 511 13.04 -15.26 -0.32
CA HIS A 511 13.67 -16.50 -0.81
C HIS A 511 12.93 -17.22 -1.97
N ILE A 512 11.94 -16.55 -2.58
CA ILE A 512 11.23 -17.01 -3.78
C ILE A 512 11.85 -16.27 -4.98
N PRO A 513 12.26 -16.98 -6.05
CA PRO A 513 12.74 -16.33 -7.27
C PRO A 513 11.66 -15.44 -7.89
N LEU A 514 11.95 -14.15 -8.02
CA LEU A 514 11.05 -13.20 -8.68
C LEU A 514 11.10 -13.41 -10.20
N ARG A 515 9.93 -13.70 -10.80
CA ARG A 515 9.80 -14.21 -12.18
C ARG A 515 9.33 -13.17 -13.17
N THR A 516 8.15 -12.60 -12.93
CA THR A 516 7.53 -11.62 -13.82
C THR A 516 7.18 -10.39 -13.02
N ILE A 517 7.73 -9.25 -13.43
CA ILE A 517 7.48 -7.95 -12.82
C ILE A 517 6.55 -7.20 -13.75
N ARG A 518 5.41 -6.75 -13.21
CA ARG A 518 4.38 -6.00 -13.94
C ARG A 518 4.27 -4.63 -13.30
N ALA A 519 4.43 -3.55 -14.06
CA ALA A 519 4.48 -2.21 -13.49
C ALA A 519 3.31 -1.34 -13.96
N ASP A 520 2.71 -0.61 -13.02
CA ASP A 520 1.64 0.35 -13.28
C ASP A 520 1.84 1.66 -12.49
N GLY A 521 0.86 2.57 -12.61
CA GLY A 521 0.93 3.91 -12.00
C GLY A 521 1.62 4.95 -12.90
N GLY A 522 1.39 6.23 -12.62
CA GLY A 522 1.76 7.32 -13.53
C GLY A 522 3.26 7.41 -13.86
N VAL A 523 4.14 7.01 -12.95
CA VAL A 523 5.60 7.05 -13.18
C VAL A 523 6.06 5.93 -14.12
N SER A 524 5.29 4.85 -14.27
CA SER A 524 5.58 3.77 -15.25
C SER A 524 5.45 4.21 -16.72
N ASN A 525 4.92 5.41 -16.99
CA ASN A 525 4.95 6.01 -18.31
C ASN A 525 6.33 6.60 -18.66
N ASN A 526 7.20 6.87 -17.68
CA ASN A 526 8.55 7.36 -17.94
C ASN A 526 9.46 6.19 -18.35
N SER A 527 9.81 6.14 -19.63
CA SER A 527 10.61 5.06 -20.22
C SER A 527 12.03 4.95 -19.64
N PHE A 528 12.64 6.06 -19.24
CA PHE A 528 13.96 6.08 -18.58
C PHE A 528 13.92 5.35 -17.22
N VAL A 529 12.93 5.66 -16.36
CA VAL A 529 12.76 4.98 -15.06
C VAL A 529 12.48 3.49 -15.25
N MET A 530 11.63 3.14 -16.22
CA MET A 530 11.28 1.75 -16.52
C MET A 530 12.48 0.94 -17.02
N GLN A 531 13.23 1.46 -17.99
CA GLN A 531 14.41 0.80 -18.55
C GLN A 531 15.50 0.65 -17.50
N MET A 532 15.88 1.74 -16.82
CA MET A 532 16.92 1.71 -15.78
C MET A 532 16.53 0.80 -14.60
N THR A 533 15.24 0.73 -14.24
CA THR A 533 14.78 -0.24 -13.22
C THR A 533 14.96 -1.68 -13.72
N SER A 534 14.65 -1.98 -14.99
CA SER A 534 14.85 -3.29 -15.61
C SER A 534 16.31 -3.71 -15.64
N ASP A 535 17.21 -2.79 -16.03
CA ASP A 535 18.66 -2.98 -16.08
C ASP A 535 19.23 -3.29 -14.68
N LEU A 536 18.94 -2.43 -13.68
CA LEU A 536 19.46 -2.57 -12.31
C LEU A 536 19.07 -3.88 -11.61
N ILE A 537 17.84 -4.36 -11.82
CA ILE A 537 17.35 -5.60 -11.21
C ILE A 537 17.63 -6.83 -12.08
N ASN A 538 18.08 -6.63 -13.33
CA ASN A 538 18.26 -7.63 -14.36
C ASN A 538 17.03 -8.56 -14.51
N LYS A 539 15.87 -7.95 -14.78
CA LYS A 539 14.58 -8.64 -15.04
C LYS A 539 13.75 -7.87 -16.06
N LYS A 540 13.03 -8.63 -16.90
CA LYS A 540 11.95 -8.13 -17.75
C LYS A 540 10.85 -7.46 -16.91
N ILE A 541 10.41 -6.28 -17.32
CA ILE A 541 9.26 -5.57 -16.77
C ILE A 541 8.20 -5.43 -17.87
N GLU A 542 6.96 -5.85 -17.57
CA GLU A 542 5.81 -5.72 -18.47
C GLU A 542 4.92 -4.55 -18.02
N LYS A 543 4.57 -3.65 -18.93
CA LYS A 543 3.58 -2.58 -18.72
C LYS A 543 2.24 -3.02 -19.33
N PRO A 544 1.10 -2.96 -18.61
CA PRO A 544 -0.19 -3.36 -19.14
C PRO A 544 -0.76 -2.33 -20.13
N ALA A 545 -1.54 -2.79 -21.12
CA ALA A 545 -2.30 -1.90 -22.01
C ALA A 545 -3.56 -1.29 -21.36
N ASN A 546 -4.06 -1.92 -20.29
CA ASN A 546 -5.14 -1.39 -19.49
C ASN A 546 -4.56 -0.88 -18.16
N THR A 547 -4.61 0.44 -17.94
CA THR A 547 -4.09 1.09 -16.73
C THR A 547 -5.00 0.92 -15.50
N GLU A 548 -6.20 0.35 -15.67
CA GLU A 548 -7.24 0.25 -14.65
C GLU A 548 -7.30 -1.14 -13.98
N MET A 549 -6.12 -1.67 -13.63
CA MET A 549 -5.95 -3.03 -13.12
C MET A 549 -6.71 -3.32 -11.82
N SER A 550 -6.87 -2.34 -10.92
CA SER A 550 -7.70 -2.49 -9.72
C SER A 550 -9.18 -2.75 -10.04
N SER A 551 -9.70 -2.11 -11.10
CA SER A 551 -11.07 -2.31 -11.56
C SER A 551 -11.23 -3.63 -12.31
N LEU A 552 -10.24 -3.99 -13.13
CA LEU A 552 -10.22 -5.24 -13.89
C LEU A 552 -10.12 -6.48 -12.98
N GLY A 553 -9.27 -6.43 -11.94
CA GLY A 553 -9.12 -7.53 -10.98
C GLY A 553 -10.39 -7.83 -10.20
N ALA A 554 -11.12 -6.80 -9.76
CA ALA A 554 -12.40 -6.95 -9.09
C ALA A 554 -13.46 -7.52 -10.04
N ALA A 555 -13.49 -7.06 -11.31
CA ALA A 555 -14.32 -7.67 -12.34
C ALA A 555 -13.96 -9.15 -12.56
N PHE A 556 -12.68 -9.50 -12.68
CA PHE A 556 -12.22 -10.89 -12.82
C PHE A 556 -12.67 -11.77 -11.63
N LEU A 557 -12.50 -11.30 -10.39
CA LEU A 557 -12.95 -12.01 -9.19
C LEU A 557 -14.49 -12.21 -9.17
N ALA A 558 -15.26 -11.18 -9.53
CA ALA A 558 -16.72 -11.27 -9.63
C ALA A 558 -17.19 -12.15 -10.81
N GLY A 559 -16.46 -12.13 -11.92
CA GLY A 559 -16.73 -12.92 -13.12
C GLY A 559 -16.42 -14.40 -12.95
N LEU A 560 -15.41 -14.75 -12.15
CA LEU A 560 -15.18 -16.14 -11.72
C LEU A 560 -16.31 -16.63 -10.80
N ALA A 561 -16.68 -15.86 -9.77
CA ALA A 561 -17.76 -16.25 -8.85
C ALA A 561 -19.16 -16.34 -9.51
N SER A 562 -19.39 -15.62 -10.61
CA SER A 562 -20.63 -15.68 -11.39
C SER A 562 -20.59 -16.65 -12.58
N GLY A 563 -19.46 -17.33 -12.83
CA GLY A 563 -19.29 -18.21 -14.01
C GLY A 563 -19.25 -17.47 -15.36
N PHE A 564 -19.03 -16.16 -15.35
CA PHE A 564 -18.83 -15.35 -16.56
C PHE A 564 -17.50 -15.67 -17.25
N TRP A 565 -16.46 -15.92 -16.45
CA TRP A 565 -15.20 -16.54 -16.88
C TRP A 565 -15.01 -17.87 -16.15
N THR A 566 -14.35 -18.83 -16.77
CA THR A 566 -14.23 -20.21 -16.25
C THR A 566 -13.14 -20.34 -15.20
N ASP A 567 -11.97 -19.76 -15.46
CA ASP A 567 -10.76 -20.01 -14.67
C ASP A 567 -9.64 -18.99 -14.94
N LYS A 568 -8.60 -19.04 -14.10
CA LYS A 568 -7.40 -18.19 -14.19
C LYS A 568 -6.58 -18.35 -15.47
N LYS A 569 -6.65 -19.51 -16.17
CA LYS A 569 -5.98 -19.70 -17.47
C LYS A 569 -6.71 -18.93 -18.57
N GLN A 570 -8.05 -18.83 -18.50
CA GLN A 570 -8.81 -17.95 -19.37
C GLN A 570 -8.41 -16.49 -19.15
N LEU A 571 -8.40 -16.02 -17.89
CA LEU A 571 -8.04 -14.62 -17.56
C LEU A 571 -6.66 -14.23 -18.10
N LYS A 572 -5.66 -15.11 -17.97
CA LYS A 572 -4.32 -14.87 -18.54
C LYS A 572 -4.29 -14.62 -20.05
N LYS A 573 -5.23 -15.19 -20.81
CA LYS A 573 -5.35 -14.96 -22.27
C LYS A 573 -6.00 -13.62 -22.62
N LEU A 574 -6.71 -13.00 -21.66
CA LEU A 574 -7.38 -11.71 -21.84
C LEU A 574 -6.48 -10.52 -21.45
N ARG A 575 -5.45 -10.75 -20.64
CA ARG A 575 -4.47 -9.72 -20.25
C ARG A 575 -3.66 -9.27 -21.47
N GLN A 576 -3.58 -7.96 -21.67
CA GLN A 576 -2.82 -7.31 -22.75
C GLN A 576 -1.64 -6.52 -22.19
N VAL A 577 -0.50 -6.61 -22.87
CA VAL A 577 0.75 -5.89 -22.56
C VAL A 577 0.93 -4.78 -23.59
N GLU A 578 1.21 -3.57 -23.13
CA GLU A 578 1.51 -2.39 -23.97
C GLU A 578 2.97 -2.39 -24.40
N ALA A 579 3.85 -2.52 -23.41
CA ALA A 579 5.29 -2.38 -23.57
C ALA A 579 6.02 -3.41 -22.71
N VAL A 580 7.19 -3.80 -23.19
CA VAL A 580 8.13 -4.68 -22.49
C VAL A 580 9.45 -3.94 -22.39
N PHE A 581 10.00 -3.88 -21.18
CA PHE A 581 11.34 -3.42 -20.90
C PHE A 581 12.17 -4.64 -20.56
N GLU A 582 13.19 -4.93 -21.37
CA GLU A 582 14.16 -5.99 -21.10
C GLU A 582 15.51 -5.34 -20.73
N PRO A 583 16.36 -5.97 -19.91
CA PRO A 583 17.66 -5.42 -19.57
C PRO A 583 18.52 -5.19 -20.83
N GLN A 584 18.94 -3.95 -21.05
CA GLN A 584 19.78 -3.51 -22.17
C GLN A 584 21.23 -3.25 -21.75
N LYS A 585 21.47 -3.08 -20.45
CA LYS A 585 22.78 -2.77 -19.86
C LYS A 585 23.10 -3.67 -18.68
N ASP A 586 24.37 -3.80 -18.35
CA ASP A 586 24.74 -4.47 -17.10
C ASP A 586 24.44 -3.53 -15.92
N SER A 587 23.81 -4.08 -14.88
CA SER A 587 23.67 -3.44 -13.57
C SER A 587 24.98 -2.86 -13.01
N GLU A 588 26.13 -3.45 -13.35
CA GLU A 588 27.47 -2.97 -12.97
C GLU A 588 27.84 -1.61 -13.60
N GLU A 589 27.30 -1.25 -14.77
CA GLU A 589 27.50 0.09 -15.37
C GLU A 589 26.93 1.20 -14.46
N TYR A 590 25.86 0.90 -13.74
CA TYR A 590 25.22 1.82 -12.80
C TYR A 590 25.83 1.81 -11.41
N ARG A 591 26.68 0.83 -11.08
CA ARG A 591 27.25 0.68 -9.73
C ARG A 591 27.96 1.93 -9.22
N PRO A 592 28.80 2.66 -9.99
CA PRO A 592 29.44 3.88 -9.50
C PRO A 592 28.44 4.97 -9.10
N ALA A 593 27.36 5.14 -9.88
CA ALA A 593 26.30 6.12 -9.58
C ALA A 593 25.44 5.67 -8.38
N MET A 594 25.10 4.38 -8.31
CA MET A 594 24.36 3.82 -7.17
C MET A 594 25.18 3.87 -5.87
N ASP A 595 26.48 3.55 -5.90
CA ASP A 595 27.36 3.63 -4.74
C ASP A 595 27.52 5.08 -4.25
N ALA A 596 27.66 6.05 -5.17
CA ALA A 596 27.68 7.47 -4.83
C ALA A 596 26.34 7.92 -4.19
N TRP A 597 25.21 7.48 -4.74
CA TRP A 597 23.88 7.76 -4.21
C TRP A 597 23.64 7.12 -2.83
N LEU A 598 24.11 5.88 -2.61
CA LEU A 598 24.09 5.21 -1.29
C LEU A 598 25.02 5.89 -0.27
N GLN A 599 26.12 6.50 -0.70
CA GLN A 599 26.96 7.33 0.16
C GLN A 599 26.26 8.66 0.49
N ALA A 600 25.63 9.31 -0.48
CA ALA A 600 24.86 10.53 -0.27
C ALA A 600 23.69 10.32 0.70
N MET A 601 22.94 9.20 0.58
CA MET A 601 21.92 8.81 1.56
C MET A 601 22.44 8.79 3.01
N LYS A 602 23.62 8.22 3.25
CA LYS A 602 24.22 8.09 4.60
C LYS A 602 24.67 9.41 5.21
N HIS A 603 24.88 10.43 4.39
CA HIS A 603 25.32 11.78 4.81
C HIS A 603 24.21 12.82 4.63
N SER A 604 22.98 12.39 4.36
CA SER A 604 21.84 13.28 4.21
C SER A 604 21.41 13.87 5.54
N PRO A 605 20.91 15.12 5.56
CA PRO A 605 20.46 15.74 6.79
C PRO A 605 19.18 15.07 7.32
N HIS A 606 19.11 14.95 8.65
CA HIS A 606 17.91 14.58 9.39
C HIS A 606 17.37 15.84 10.12
N ARG A 607 16.05 15.93 10.30
CA ARG A 607 15.36 17.04 10.99
C ARG A 607 15.58 17.08 12.50
#